data_AF-A0A699XR81-F1
#
_entry.id   AF-A0A699XR81-F1
#
_cell.length_a   1.000
_cell.length_b   1.000
_cell.length_c   1.000
_cell.angle_alpha   90.00
_cell.angle_beta   90.00
_cell.angle_gamma   90.00
#
_symmetry.space_group_name_H-M   'P 1'
#
loop_
_entity.id
_entity.type
_entity.pdbx_description
1 polymer ?
#
loop_
_entity_poly.entity_id
_entity_poly.type
_entity_poly.pdbx_seq_one_letter_code
_entity_poly.pdbx_strand_id
1 'polypeptide(L)'
;ILSPVAAGVALVLVTVLVAVCAEYLVNSIDSIVESAHISKTFVGLILIPIVGNAAEHVTAVIVAYKGKMDLAINVAIGSSMQIA
;
A
#
# COMPACT_ATOMS: atom_id res chain seq x y z
N ILE A 1 16.83 7.48 16.53
CA ILE A 1 16.98 6.22 15.76
C ILE A 1 16.50 5.10 16.67
N LEU A 2 15.53 4.30 16.23
CA LEU A 2 14.96 3.22 17.04
C LEU A 2 16.01 2.10 17.21
N SER A 3 16.14 1.51 18.40
CA SER A 3 17.07 0.39 18.57
C SER A 3 16.62 -0.80 17.71
N PRO A 4 17.53 -1.69 17.27
CA PRO A 4 17.16 -2.84 16.43
C PRO A 4 16.04 -3.70 17.03
N VAL A 5 16.04 -3.88 18.35
CA VAL A 5 15.00 -4.61 19.08
C VAL A 5 13.66 -3.88 19.00
N ALA A 6 13.66 -2.56 19.25
CA ALA A 6 12.44 -1.77 19.18
C ALA A 6 11.88 -1.68 17.75
N ALA A 7 12.74 -1.64 16.72
CA ALA A 7 12.34 -1.71 15.32
C ALA A 7 11.74 -3.09 14.96
N GLY A 8 12.34 -4.18 15.44
CA GLY A 8 11.81 -5.52 15.25
C GLY A 8 10.43 -5.70 15.89
N VAL A 9 10.25 -5.21 17.12
CA VAL A 9 8.95 -5.25 17.81
C VAL A 9 7.90 -4.43 17.04
N ALA A 10 8.24 -3.22 16.61
CA ALA A 10 7.32 -2.37 15.85
C ALA A 10 6.91 -3.03 14.52
N LEU A 11 7.85 -3.64 13.80
CA LEU A 11 7.58 -4.35 12.54
C LEU A 11 6.56 -5.47 12.77
N VAL A 12 6.80 -6.37 13.73
CA VAL A 12 5.90 -7.49 14.02
C VAL A 12 4.50 -6.99 14.42
N LEU A 13 4.42 -5.98 15.29
CA LEU A 13 3.14 -5.42 15.72
C LEU A 13 2.36 -4.82 14.55
N VAL A 14 3.00 -4.01 13.72
CA VAL A 14 2.35 -3.40 12.55
C VAL A 14 1.93 -4.47 11.55
N THR A 15 2.76 -5.48 11.29
CA THR A 15 2.42 -6.58 10.39
C THR A 15 1.16 -7.33 10.86
N VAL A 16 1.05 -7.65 12.15
CA VAL A 16 -0.14 -8.32 12.70
C VAL A 16 -1.38 -7.44 12.58
N LEU A 17 -1.28 -6.15 12.90
CA LEU A 17 -2.40 -5.22 12.78
C LEU A 17 -2.87 -5.07 11.33
N VAL A 18 -1.94 -4.94 10.39
CA VAL A 18 -2.26 -4.86 8.95
C VAL A 18 -2.90 -6.16 8.46
N ALA A 19 -2.44 -7.33 8.91
CA ALA A 19 -3.03 -8.62 8.54
C ALA A 19 -4.50 -8.71 8.98
N VAL A 20 -4.82 -8.29 10.21
CA VAL A 20 -6.20 -8.26 10.70
C VAL A 20 -7.07 -7.29 9.87
N CYS A 21 -6.56 -6.09 9.57
CA CYS A 21 -7.26 -5.14 8.72
C CYS A 21 -7.48 -5.68 7.29
N ALA A 22 -6.51 -6.41 6.73
CA ALA A 22 -6.61 -7.01 5.41
C ALA A 22 -7.69 -8.09 5.36
N GLU A 23 -7.84 -8.90 6.40
CA GLU A 23 -8.90 -9.90 6.49
C GLU A 23 -10.29 -9.24 6.50
N TYR A 24 -10.49 -8.20 7.31
CA TYR A 24 -11.73 -7.42 7.30
C TYR A 24 -12.01 -6.75 5.95
N LEU A 25 -10.97 -6.24 5.29
CA LEU A 25 -11.07 -5.64 3.97
C LEU A 25 -11.55 -6.67 2.94
N VAL A 26 -10.94 -7.85 2.89
CA VAL A 26 -11.30 -8.93 1.95
C VAL A 26 -12.74 -9.40 2.17
N ASN A 27 -13.13 -9.59 3.43
CA ASN A 27 -14.51 -9.99 3.77
C ASN A 27 -15.57 -8.94 3.34
N SER A 28 -15.17 -7.67 3.25
CA SER A 28 -16.06 -6.57 2.84
C SER A 28 -16.20 -6.43 1.32
N ILE A 29 -15.35 -7.09 0.51
CA ILE A 29 -15.35 -6.93 -0.95
C ILE A 29 -16.69 -7.35 -1.56
N ASP A 30 -17.27 -8.45 -1.10
CA ASP A 30 -18.52 -8.98 -1.65
C ASP A 30 -19.69 -8.01 -1.45
N SER A 31 -19.78 -7.40 -0.26
CA SER A 31 -20.78 -6.38 0.05
C SER A 31 -20.58 -5.09 -0.76
N ILE A 32 -19.33 -4.70 -1.02
CA ILE A 32 -19.01 -3.52 -1.85
C ILE A 32 -19.38 -3.76 -3.30
N VAL A 33 -19.08 -4.95 -3.84
CA VAL A 33 -19.41 -5.33 -5.22
C VAL A 33 -20.92 -5.30 -5.44
N GLU A 34 -21.69 -5.84 -4.49
CA GLU A 34 -23.16 -5.83 -4.54
C GLU A 34 -23.74 -4.42 -4.41
N SER A 35 -23.21 -3.60 -3.49
CA SER A 35 -23.75 -2.25 -3.24
C SER A 35 -23.35 -1.24 -4.32
N ALA A 36 -22.08 -1.25 -4.73
CA ALA A 36 -21.52 -0.27 -5.65
C ALA A 36 -21.60 -0.69 -7.13
N HIS A 37 -22.13 -1.88 -7.43
CA HIS A 37 -22.25 -2.44 -8.79
C HIS A 37 -20.92 -2.45 -9.57
N ILE A 38 -19.80 -2.63 -8.86
CA ILE A 38 -18.46 -2.74 -9.44
C ILE A 38 -17.99 -4.20 -9.41
N SER A 39 -17.21 -4.64 -10.39
CA SER A 39 -16.74 -6.02 -10.43
C SER A 39 -15.69 -6.31 -9.35
N LYS A 40 -15.66 -7.56 -8.86
CA LYS A 40 -14.56 -8.04 -7.98
C LYS A 40 -13.18 -7.78 -8.60
N THR A 41 -13.08 -7.94 -9.92
CA THR A 41 -11.86 -7.66 -10.69
C THR A 41 -11.43 -6.20 -10.59
N PHE A 42 -12.37 -5.24 -10.66
CA PHE A 42 -12.05 -3.82 -10.50
C PHE A 42 -11.55 -3.51 -9.08
N VAL A 43 -12.21 -4.08 -8.05
CA VAL A 43 -11.76 -3.92 -6.66
C VAL A 43 -10.34 -4.47 -6.49
N GLY A 44 -10.10 -5.70 -6.95
CA GLY A 44 -8.80 -6.36 -6.78
C GLY A 44 -7.66 -5.74 -7.60
N LEU A 45 -7.91 -5.31 -8.83
CA LEU A 45 -6.85 -4.79 -9.72
C LEU A 45 -6.63 -3.28 -9.60
N ILE A 46 -7.64 -2.51 -9.18
CA ILE A 46 -7.55 -1.04 -9.13
C ILE A 46 -7.57 -0.53 -7.69
N LEU A 47 -8.62 -0.84 -6.92
CA LEU A 47 -8.79 -0.26 -5.58
C LEU A 47 -7.72 -0.76 -4.58
N ILE A 48 -7.46 -2.07 -4.56
CA ILE A 48 -6.50 -2.64 -3.60
C ILE A 48 -5.07 -2.11 -3.84
N PRO A 49 -4.50 -2.09 -5.06
CA PRO A 49 -3.16 -1.57 -5.29
C PRO A 49 -3.02 -0.07 -4.98
N ILE A 50 -4.07 0.73 -5.22
CA ILE A 50 -4.06 2.15 -4.87
C ILE A 50 -3.85 2.33 -3.36
N VAL A 51 -4.60 1.58 -2.54
CA VAL A 51 -4.49 1.69 -1.07
C VAL A 51 -3.19 1.06 -0.57
N GLY A 52 -2.79 -0.10 -1.11
CA GLY A 52 -1.58 -0.82 -0.72
C GLY A 52 -0.30 -0.03 -1.00
N ASN A 53 -0.26 0.71 -2.11
CA ASN A 53 0.94 1.46 -2.54
C ASN A 53 0.81 2.97 -2.31
N ALA A 54 -0.26 3.43 -1.65
CA ALA A 54 -0.52 4.86 -1.43
C ALA A 54 0.65 5.57 -0.73
N ALA A 55 1.26 4.94 0.27
CA ALA A 55 2.38 5.52 1.01
C ALA A 55 3.61 5.77 0.11
N GLU A 56 3.90 4.85 -0.81
CA GLU A 56 4.99 4.97 -1.78
C GLU A 56 4.68 6.07 -2.81
N HIS A 57 3.44 6.10 -3.32
CA HIS A 57 3.00 7.15 -4.24
C HIS A 57 3.07 8.54 -3.62
N VAL A 58 2.59 8.70 -2.37
CA VAL A 58 2.68 9.96 -1.63
C VAL A 58 4.14 10.37 -1.44
N THR A 59 5.01 9.41 -1.09
CA THR A 59 6.45 9.66 -0.97
C THR A 59 7.04 10.13 -2.30
N ALA A 60 6.73 9.46 -3.41
CA ALA A 60 7.17 9.82 -4.75
C ALA A 60 6.74 11.24 -5.14
N VAL A 61 5.48 11.61 -4.88
CA VAL A 61 4.96 12.96 -5.14
C VAL A 61 5.66 14.02 -4.28
N ILE A 62 5.88 13.74 -2.99
CA ILE A 62 6.57 14.68 -2.09
C ILE A 62 8.02 14.90 -2.52
N VAL A 63 8.75 13.84 -2.89
CA VAL A 63 10.15 13.99 -3.34
C VAL A 63 10.24 14.66 -4.71
N ALA A 64 9.28 14.41 -5.61
CA ALA A 64 9.16 15.12 -6.88
C ALA A 64 8.90 16.62 -6.66
N TYR A 65 7.97 16.98 -5.76
CA TYR A 65 7.67 18.37 -5.41
C TYR A 65 8.89 19.11 -4.85
N LYS A 66 9.79 18.39 -4.17
CA LYS A 66 11.07 18.91 -3.67
C LYS A 66 12.17 19.02 -4.75
N GLY A 67 11.82 18.85 -6.02
CA GLY A 67 12.75 18.94 -7.16
C GLY A 67 13.65 17.73 -7.33
N LYS A 68 13.40 16.62 -6.63
CA LYS A 68 14.21 15.39 -6.70
C LYS A 68 13.54 14.35 -7.61
N MET A 69 13.43 14.66 -8.89
CA MET A 69 12.73 13.80 -9.85
C MET A 69 13.39 12.42 -10.00
N ASP A 70 14.73 12.34 -9.96
CA ASP A 70 15.44 11.05 -10.03
C ASP A 70 15.05 10.12 -8.87
N LEU A 71 14.87 10.67 -7.67
CA LEU A 71 14.42 9.90 -6.51
C LEU A 71 12.96 9.46 -6.66
N ALA A 72 12.10 10.31 -7.23
CA ALA A 72 10.70 9.96 -7.50
C ALA A 72 10.58 8.80 -8.50
N ILE A 73 11.37 8.86 -9.59
CA ILE A 73 11.44 7.80 -10.61
C ILE A 73 11.97 6.50 -9.99
N ASN A 74 13.03 6.57 -9.18
CA ASN A 74 13.57 5.39 -8.50
C ASN A 74 12.53 4.73 -7.58
N VAL A 75 11.70 5.52 -6.87
CA VAL A 75 10.60 4.99 -6.05
C VAL A 75 9.56 4.29 -6.93
N ALA A 76 9.15 4.90 -8.05
CA ALA A 76 8.14 4.34 -8.96
C ALA A 76 8.62 3.04 -9.65
N ILE A 77 9.86 3.01 -10.12
CA ILE A 77 10.46 1.81 -10.74
C ILE A 77 10.66 0.72 -9.68
N GLY A 78 11.17 1.08 -8.50
CA GLY A 78 11.36 0.15 -7.38
C GLY A 78 10.06 -0.56 -6.98
N SER A 79 8.97 0.19 -6.79
CA SER A 79 7.65 -0.34 -6.48
C SER A 79 7.13 -1.25 -7.60
N SER A 80 7.32 -0.85 -8.87
CA SER A 80 6.90 -1.66 -10.03
C SER A 80 7.67 -3.00 -10.13
N MET A 81 8.98 -2.99 -9.86
CA MET A 81 9.80 -4.21 -9.87
C MET A 81 9.50 -5.17 -8.71
N GLN A 82 8.97 -4.68 -7.58
CA GLN A 82 8.58 -5.57 -6.47
C GLN A 82 7.30 -6.36 -6.78
N ILE A 83 6.48 -5.86 -7.71
CA ILE A 83 5.18 -6.44 -8.07
C ILE A 83 5.27 -7.26 -9.37
N ALA A 84 6.19 -6.91 -10.28
CA ALA A 84 6.44 -7.60 -11.55
C ALA A 84 7.13 -8.97 -11.37
#